data_AF-A0A8H4T4R5-F1
#
_entry.id   AF-A0A8H4T4R5-F1
#
_cell.length_a   1.000
_cell.length_b   1.000
_cell.length_c   1.000
_cell.angle_alpha   90.00
_cell.angle_beta   90.00
_cell.angle_gamma   90.00
#
_symmetry.space_group_name_H-M   'P 1'
#
loop_
_entity.id
_entity.type
_entity.pdbx_description
1 polymer ?
#
loop_
_entity_poly.entity_id
_entity_poly.type
_entity_poly.pdbx_seq_one_letter_code
_entity_poly.pdbx_strand_id
1 'polypeptide(L)'
;MVYVGESEDQQKLWSLAGSPSTVATSTTLTMYPSSLRQVVTRSAHLSVEAAQPHVKSKSGKTVKIIYYGGHYNATLEADIEGWSKPGFSSSSRSKTRLLTAMEDELVPAEQPPVRRVEEVKPQRFVKSASGKQLVDFGQNPVGWLRLNVDGPKNTTIRLRHAEVLEDGELALRPLRLAKAEDYSTLSGNGLIEWDHKFKFHGFRYVEIVGWPKEAPLDANSVKAFLLRANR
;
A
#
# COMPACT_ATOMS: atom_id res chain seq x y z
N MET A 1 0.63 12.38 -7.71
CA MET A 1 0.26 11.02 -7.28
C MET A 1 0.81 10.11 -8.36
N VAL A 2 1.81 9.27 -8.09
CA VAL A 2 2.47 8.48 -9.15
C VAL A 2 1.97 7.03 -9.05
N TYR A 3 1.06 6.68 -9.95
CA TYR A 3 0.75 5.31 -10.36
C TYR A 3 0.64 5.31 -11.88
N VAL A 4 1.46 4.54 -12.58
CA VAL A 4 1.28 4.29 -14.02
C VAL A 4 1.80 2.89 -14.40
N GLY A 5 0.88 2.03 -14.83
CA GLY A 5 0.97 1.04 -15.91
C GLY A 5 2.08 -0.03 -15.89
N GLU A 6 1.67 -1.31 -15.90
CA GLU A 6 2.52 -2.47 -16.17
C GLU A 6 3.12 -2.43 -17.59
N SER A 7 4.36 -2.93 -17.75
CA SER A 7 4.96 -3.27 -19.05
C SER A 7 4.70 -4.75 -19.40
N GLU A 8 4.68 -5.09 -20.69
CA GLU A 8 4.48 -6.46 -21.21
C GLU A 8 5.43 -7.51 -20.59
N ASP A 9 6.59 -7.11 -20.08
CA ASP A 9 7.54 -8.02 -19.43
C ASP A 9 7.07 -8.52 -18.04
N GLN A 10 6.16 -7.82 -17.37
CA GLN A 10 5.58 -8.25 -16.08
C GLN A 10 4.50 -9.34 -16.26
N GLN A 11 3.87 -9.42 -17.44
CA GLN A 11 2.92 -10.50 -17.77
C GLN A 11 3.63 -11.87 -17.93
N LYS A 12 4.91 -11.89 -18.32
CA LYS A 12 5.70 -13.13 -18.44
C LYS A 12 6.04 -13.79 -17.11
N LEU A 13 6.05 -13.04 -16.00
CA LEU A 13 6.24 -13.63 -14.67
C LEU A 13 5.02 -14.46 -14.22
N TRP A 14 3.84 -14.22 -14.81
CA TRP A 14 2.63 -15.00 -14.55
C TRP A 14 2.49 -16.25 -15.43
N SER A 15 3.17 -16.32 -16.59
CA SER A 15 3.07 -17.49 -17.49
C SER A 15 3.98 -18.66 -17.13
N LEU A 16 4.89 -18.50 -16.16
CA LEU A 16 5.81 -19.56 -15.72
C LEU A 16 5.28 -20.42 -14.56
N ALA A 17 4.08 -20.12 -14.05
CA ALA A 17 3.41 -20.89 -13.01
C ALA A 17 2.13 -21.57 -13.55
N GLY A 18 2.30 -22.59 -14.41
CA GLY A 18 1.26 -23.57 -14.73
C GLY A 18 0.68 -23.53 -16.15
N SER A 19 0.56 -24.71 -16.76
CA SER A 19 0.04 -25.03 -18.11
C SER A 19 -1.06 -26.11 -17.98
N PRO A 20 -1.86 -26.45 -19.00
CA PRO A 20 -2.61 -25.63 -19.97
C PRO A 20 -4.15 -25.89 -19.88
N SER A 21 -4.89 -25.18 -20.73
CA SER A 21 -6.26 -25.45 -21.20
C SER A 21 -7.45 -25.02 -20.32
N THR A 22 -7.96 -23.83 -20.59
CA THR A 22 -9.34 -23.59 -21.09
C THR A 22 -9.39 -22.10 -21.49
N VAL A 23 -9.62 -21.81 -22.77
CA VAL A 23 -9.75 -20.42 -23.25
C VAL A 23 -11.10 -19.89 -22.81
N ALA A 24 -11.13 -19.25 -21.65
CA ALA A 24 -12.21 -18.33 -21.29
C ALA A 24 -11.82 -16.94 -21.81
N THR A 25 -12.54 -16.45 -22.81
CA THR A 25 -12.47 -15.06 -23.26
C THR A 25 -13.07 -14.17 -22.17
N SER A 26 -12.26 -13.86 -21.16
CA SER A 26 -12.56 -12.80 -20.20
C SER A 26 -12.22 -11.46 -20.85
N THR A 27 -13.24 -10.66 -21.17
CA THR A 27 -13.04 -9.25 -21.48
C THR A 27 -12.61 -8.54 -20.20
N THR A 28 -11.30 -8.43 -19.99
CA THR A 28 -10.75 -7.68 -18.86
C THR A 28 -10.94 -6.19 -19.11
N LEU A 29 -11.89 -5.57 -18.40
CA LEU A 29 -11.97 -4.11 -18.30
C LEU A 29 -10.82 -3.64 -17.39
N THR A 30 -9.71 -3.21 -17.99
CA THR A 30 -8.60 -2.63 -17.24
C THR A 30 -8.92 -1.16 -16.93
N MET A 31 -9.44 -0.89 -15.74
CA MET A 31 -9.53 0.47 -15.21
C MET A 31 -8.19 0.86 -14.59
N TYR A 32 -7.60 1.97 -15.07
CA TYR A 32 -6.43 2.57 -14.46
C TYR A 32 -6.86 3.63 -13.43
N PRO A 33 -6.22 3.69 -12.25
CA PRO A 33 -6.50 4.77 -11.31
C PRO A 33 -6.16 6.13 -11.94
N SER A 34 -7.02 7.11 -11.73
CA SER A 34 -6.88 8.48 -12.22
C SER A 34 -6.96 9.45 -11.05
N SER A 35 -6.54 10.70 -11.25
CA SER A 35 -6.67 11.75 -10.23
C SER A 35 -7.14 13.05 -10.86
N LEU A 36 -8.17 13.65 -10.30
CA LEU A 36 -8.60 15.01 -10.57
C LEU A 36 -8.22 15.90 -9.37
N ARG A 37 -7.65 17.08 -9.62
CA ARG A 37 -7.27 18.04 -8.58
C ARG A 37 -7.49 19.47 -9.09
N GLN A 38 -8.07 20.31 -8.25
CA GLN A 38 -8.17 21.76 -8.46
C GLN A 38 -7.65 22.47 -7.21
N VAL A 39 -6.74 23.42 -7.38
CA VAL A 39 -6.23 24.28 -6.29
C VAL A 39 -6.66 25.70 -6.60
N VAL A 40 -7.32 26.35 -5.65
CA VAL A 40 -7.76 27.75 -5.76
C VAL A 40 -7.00 28.56 -4.73
N THR A 41 -6.18 29.51 -5.18
CA THR A 41 -5.48 30.46 -4.32
C THR A 41 -6.22 31.80 -4.35
N ARG A 42 -6.49 32.39 -3.18
CA ARG A 42 -6.97 33.77 -3.07
C ARG A 42 -5.78 34.67 -2.74
N SER A 43 -5.26 35.37 -3.74
CA SER A 43 -4.51 36.61 -3.54
C SER A 43 -5.36 37.77 -4.08
N ALA A 44 -4.97 39.03 -3.88
CA ALA A 44 -5.63 40.17 -4.54
C ALA A 44 -5.69 40.02 -6.09
N HIS A 45 -4.97 39.04 -6.65
CA HIS A 45 -5.17 38.46 -7.96
C HIS A 45 -5.50 36.95 -7.81
N LEU A 46 -6.69 36.51 -8.24
CA LEU A 46 -7.02 35.09 -8.30
C LEU A 46 -6.20 34.44 -9.43
N SER A 47 -5.44 33.38 -9.14
CA SER A 47 -4.91 32.47 -10.16
C SER A 47 -5.51 31.08 -9.95
N VAL A 48 -6.09 30.52 -11.02
CA VAL A 48 -6.56 29.14 -11.08
C VAL A 48 -5.56 28.37 -11.93
N GLU A 49 -4.90 27.37 -11.35
CA GLU A 49 -3.96 26.51 -12.09
C GLU A 49 -4.67 25.20 -12.46
N ALA A 50 -4.96 25.04 -13.75
CA ALA A 50 -5.51 23.81 -14.33
C ALA A 50 -4.37 22.99 -14.97
N ALA A 51 -4.37 21.68 -14.75
CA ALA A 51 -3.37 20.79 -15.36
C ALA A 51 -3.63 20.65 -16.88
N GLN A 52 -2.63 20.96 -17.71
CA GLN A 52 -2.65 20.80 -19.18
C GLN A 52 -1.46 19.95 -19.68
N PRO A 53 -1.55 19.22 -20.82
CA PRO A 53 -0.67 18.10 -21.14
C PRO A 53 0.42 18.37 -22.18
N HIS A 54 1.49 17.56 -22.18
CA HIS A 54 2.31 17.27 -23.37
C HIS A 54 2.62 15.77 -23.50
N VAL A 55 2.43 15.20 -24.70
CA VAL A 55 2.48 13.76 -24.99
C VAL A 55 3.86 13.26 -25.48
N LYS A 56 4.25 12.05 -25.04
CA LYS A 56 4.73 10.88 -25.81
C LYS A 56 5.56 9.95 -24.92
N SER A 57 5.28 8.65 -24.98
CA SER A 57 6.32 7.62 -24.82
C SER A 57 5.86 6.29 -25.45
N LYS A 58 6.60 5.86 -26.48
CA LYS A 58 6.95 4.46 -26.78
C LYS A 58 8.41 4.36 -26.34
N SER A 59 8.71 4.02 -25.09
CA SER A 59 10.10 3.83 -24.66
C SER A 59 10.11 2.91 -23.46
N GLY A 60 10.71 1.73 -23.56
CA GLY A 60 10.86 0.74 -22.49
C GLY A 60 11.66 1.26 -21.30
N LYS A 61 11.11 2.24 -20.57
CA LYS A 61 11.62 2.76 -19.32
C LYS A 61 11.07 1.90 -18.19
N THR A 62 11.96 1.42 -17.33
CA THR A 62 11.60 0.71 -16.10
C THR A 62 10.85 1.67 -15.17
N VAL A 63 9.60 1.34 -14.86
CA VAL A 63 8.79 2.06 -13.88
C VAL A 63 9.11 1.52 -12.49
N LYS A 64 9.54 2.40 -11.58
CA LYS A 64 9.75 2.07 -10.17
C LYS A 64 8.44 2.30 -9.40
N ILE A 65 7.86 1.24 -8.83
CA ILE A 65 6.61 1.30 -8.08
C ILE A 65 6.91 1.07 -6.60
N ILE A 66 6.62 2.08 -5.78
CA ILE A 66 6.89 2.04 -4.33
C ILE A 66 5.79 1.27 -3.59
N TYR A 67 4.55 1.35 -4.07
CA TYR A 67 3.40 0.64 -3.51
C TYR A 67 2.67 -0.16 -4.59
N TYR A 68 2.52 -1.48 -4.43
CA TYR A 68 1.73 -2.32 -5.35
C TYR A 68 1.07 -3.48 -4.60
N GLY A 69 -0.26 -3.62 -4.71
CA GLY A 69 -0.97 -4.82 -4.25
C GLY A 69 -0.80 -5.19 -2.76
N GLY A 70 -0.47 -4.24 -1.87
CA GLY A 70 -0.12 -4.54 -0.47
C GLY A 70 1.38 -4.47 -0.15
N HIS A 71 2.23 -4.36 -1.17
CA HIS A 71 3.67 -4.30 -1.04
C HIS A 71 4.14 -2.86 -1.00
N TYR A 72 5.05 -2.57 -0.08
CA TYR A 72 5.80 -1.35 0.03
C TYR A 72 7.30 -1.64 -0.09
N ASN A 73 8.02 -0.85 -0.90
CA ASN A 73 9.46 -1.01 -1.08
C ASN A 73 10.22 0.27 -0.73
N ALA A 74 10.79 0.30 0.48
CA ALA A 74 11.54 1.45 0.98
C ALA A 74 12.86 1.70 0.22
N THR A 75 13.39 0.69 -0.50
CA THR A 75 14.63 0.84 -1.28
C THR A 75 14.52 1.87 -2.40
N LEU A 76 13.29 2.25 -2.76
CA LEU A 76 12.95 3.20 -3.82
C LEU A 76 12.69 4.62 -3.31
N GLU A 77 12.65 4.84 -1.99
CA GLU A 77 12.33 6.16 -1.43
C GLU A 77 13.42 7.21 -1.71
N ALA A 78 14.69 6.82 -1.66
CA ALA A 78 15.81 7.71 -1.94
C ALA A 78 15.72 8.32 -3.36
N ASP A 79 15.18 7.58 -4.32
CA ASP A 79 15.02 8.05 -5.70
C ASP A 79 13.94 9.14 -5.85
N ILE A 80 13.07 9.31 -4.85
CA ILE A 80 11.95 10.24 -4.86
C ILE A 80 11.95 11.19 -3.66
N GLU A 81 13.09 11.32 -2.97
CA GLU A 81 13.19 12.20 -1.82
C GLU A 81 12.86 13.65 -2.24
N GLY A 82 11.96 14.30 -1.49
CA GLY A 82 11.51 15.66 -1.80
C GLY A 82 10.56 15.75 -3.01
N TRP A 83 10.04 14.64 -3.54
CA TRP A 83 9.17 14.64 -4.73
C TRP A 83 7.93 15.55 -4.65
N SER A 84 7.45 15.82 -3.43
CA SER A 84 6.30 16.66 -3.15
C SER A 84 6.68 18.09 -2.74
N LYS A 85 7.97 18.44 -2.78
CA LYS A 85 8.49 19.78 -2.48
C LYS A 85 8.82 20.53 -3.80
N PRO A 86 8.73 21.86 -3.81
CA PRO A 86 9.25 22.67 -4.92
C PRO A 86 10.74 22.37 -5.17
N GLY A 87 11.19 22.46 -6.42
CA GLY A 87 12.60 22.28 -6.80
C GLY A 87 13.05 20.84 -7.00
N PHE A 88 12.16 19.84 -6.86
CA PHE A 88 12.50 18.45 -7.17
C PHE A 88 12.75 18.23 -8.67
N SER A 89 13.88 17.60 -9.02
CA SER A 89 14.23 17.28 -10.42
C SER A 89 13.47 16.05 -10.92
N SER A 90 12.59 16.24 -11.91
CA SER A 90 11.67 15.21 -12.41
C SER A 90 12.15 14.45 -13.66
N SER A 91 13.45 14.50 -14.00
CA SER A 91 14.00 14.06 -15.30
C SER A 91 13.74 12.60 -15.66
N SER A 92 13.42 11.73 -14.68
CA SER A 92 13.19 10.29 -14.86
C SER A 92 11.72 9.87 -14.91
N ARG A 93 10.73 10.78 -14.82
CA ARG A 93 9.31 10.40 -14.74
C ARG A 93 8.65 10.12 -16.09
N SER A 94 7.72 9.16 -16.09
CA SER A 94 6.79 8.94 -17.20
C SER A 94 5.83 10.12 -17.33
N LYS A 95 5.51 10.49 -18.57
CA LYS A 95 4.52 11.54 -18.86
C LYS A 95 3.12 11.07 -18.46
N THR A 96 2.32 11.99 -17.94
CA THR A 96 0.90 11.76 -17.66
C THR A 96 0.09 11.75 -18.97
N ARG A 97 -1.04 11.04 -18.97
CA ARG A 97 -2.00 11.03 -20.09
C ARG A 97 -3.33 11.58 -19.60
N LEU A 98 -3.95 12.45 -20.38
CA LEU A 98 -5.33 12.89 -20.15
C LEU A 98 -6.27 11.72 -20.46
N LEU A 99 -7.19 11.46 -19.54
CA LEU A 99 -8.29 10.53 -19.77
C LEU A 99 -9.52 11.31 -20.22
N THR A 100 -10.38 10.66 -20.99
CA THR A 100 -11.70 11.22 -21.32
C THR A 100 -12.42 11.53 -20.01
N ALA A 101 -12.96 12.75 -19.91
CA ALA A 101 -13.73 13.15 -18.75
C ALA A 101 -14.97 12.25 -18.63
N MET A 102 -15.33 11.90 -17.39
CA MET A 102 -16.64 11.29 -17.14
C MET A 102 -17.71 12.35 -17.39
N GLU A 103 -18.83 11.94 -17.99
CA GLU A 103 -19.95 12.86 -18.28
C GLU A 103 -20.80 13.16 -17.02
N ASP A 104 -20.57 12.41 -15.93
CA ASP A 104 -21.27 12.57 -14.66
C ASP A 104 -20.84 13.83 -13.89
N GLU A 105 -21.79 14.42 -13.17
CA GLU A 105 -21.55 15.58 -12.30
C GLU A 105 -20.76 15.20 -11.04
N LEU A 106 -19.75 16.01 -10.70
CA LEU A 106 -18.99 15.85 -9.46
C LEU A 106 -19.76 16.46 -8.29
N VAL A 107 -20.27 15.61 -7.41
CA VAL A 107 -20.94 16.03 -6.18
C VAL A 107 -20.01 15.96 -4.97
N PRO A 108 -20.11 16.89 -3.99
CA PRO A 108 -19.41 16.75 -2.73
C PRO A 108 -19.79 15.47 -1.99
N ALA A 109 -18.84 14.87 -1.27
CA ALA A 109 -19.14 13.73 -0.41
C ALA A 109 -20.00 14.16 0.78
N GLU A 110 -21.16 13.52 0.96
CA GLU A 110 -22.06 13.78 2.09
C GLU A 110 -21.59 13.09 3.38
N GLN A 111 -20.88 11.97 3.25
CA GLN A 111 -20.37 11.19 4.38
C GLN A 111 -19.03 11.76 4.86
N PRO A 112 -18.79 11.79 6.18
CA PRO A 112 -17.49 12.21 6.72
C PRO A 112 -16.36 11.28 6.23
N PRO A 113 -15.16 11.82 5.99
CA PRO A 113 -14.05 11.02 5.49
C PRO A 113 -13.56 10.01 6.53
N VAL A 114 -13.06 8.88 6.05
CA VAL A 114 -12.35 7.91 6.89
C VAL A 114 -11.04 8.52 7.40
N ARG A 115 -10.79 8.42 8.70
CA ARG A 115 -9.61 8.94 9.39
C ARG A 115 -8.96 7.86 10.26
N ARG A 116 -7.68 8.05 10.58
CA ARG A 116 -7.02 7.36 11.71
C ARG A 116 -7.58 7.99 12.99
N VAL A 117 -8.30 7.23 13.79
CA VAL A 117 -8.99 7.76 14.98
C VAL A 117 -8.34 7.34 16.29
N GLU A 118 -7.56 6.25 16.27
CA GLU A 118 -6.95 5.69 17.47
C GLU A 118 -5.70 4.88 17.08
N GLU A 119 -4.70 4.93 17.96
CA GLU A 119 -3.55 4.02 17.92
C GLU A 119 -3.81 2.86 18.89
N VAL A 120 -3.76 1.63 18.37
CA VAL A 120 -3.96 0.40 19.14
C VAL A 120 -2.62 -0.29 19.30
N LYS A 121 -2.17 -0.40 20.55
CA LYS A 121 -0.94 -1.12 20.90
C LYS A 121 -1.22 -2.63 21.00
N PRO A 122 -0.24 -3.47 20.62
CA PRO A 122 -0.37 -4.91 20.82
C PRO A 122 -0.43 -5.25 22.30
N GLN A 123 -1.25 -6.22 22.68
CA GLN A 123 -1.33 -6.72 24.05
C GLN A 123 -0.29 -7.79 24.34
N ARG A 124 0.02 -8.63 23.34
CA ARG A 124 1.01 -9.70 23.50
C ARG A 124 1.65 -10.10 22.18
N PHE A 125 2.89 -10.55 22.30
CA PHE A 125 3.66 -11.20 21.24
C PHE A 125 3.76 -12.67 21.61
N VAL A 126 3.23 -13.55 20.78
CA VAL A 126 3.13 -14.99 21.07
C VAL A 126 3.63 -15.82 19.90
N LYS A 127 3.90 -17.10 20.14
CA LYS A 127 4.16 -18.06 19.07
C LYS A 127 2.88 -18.82 18.74
N SER A 128 2.66 -19.06 17.46
CA SER A 128 1.62 -19.99 16.99
C SER A 128 1.98 -21.43 17.38
N ALA A 129 1.04 -22.37 17.20
CA ALA A 129 1.30 -23.79 17.46
C ALA A 129 2.49 -24.34 16.65
N SER A 130 2.70 -23.84 15.43
CA SER A 130 3.85 -24.15 14.55
C SER A 130 5.07 -23.24 14.76
N GLY A 131 5.08 -22.40 15.81
CA GLY A 131 6.23 -21.56 16.16
C GLY A 131 6.35 -20.24 15.40
N LYS A 132 5.34 -19.85 14.62
CA LYS A 132 5.35 -18.56 13.89
C LYS A 132 5.13 -17.40 14.85
N GLN A 133 5.71 -16.23 14.54
CA GLN A 133 5.52 -15.05 15.36
C GLN A 133 4.13 -14.44 15.13
N LEU A 134 3.35 -14.33 16.19
CA LEU A 134 2.06 -13.68 16.21
C LEU A 134 2.09 -12.44 17.10
N VAL A 135 1.27 -11.45 16.73
CA VAL A 135 0.95 -10.27 17.51
C VAL A 135 -0.55 -10.31 17.77
N ASP A 136 -0.98 -10.26 19.02
CA ASP A 136 -2.38 -10.15 19.41
C ASP A 136 -2.66 -8.76 19.96
N PHE A 137 -3.57 -8.05 19.31
CA PHE A 137 -3.99 -6.70 19.69
C PHE A 137 -5.06 -6.69 20.80
N GLY A 138 -5.59 -7.84 21.21
CA GLY A 138 -6.60 -7.99 22.24
C GLY A 138 -8.01 -7.57 21.83
N GLN A 139 -8.10 -6.66 20.85
CA GLN A 139 -9.30 -6.22 20.18
C GLN A 139 -9.19 -6.48 18.67
N ASN A 140 -10.32 -6.43 17.96
CA ASN A 140 -10.41 -6.63 16.51
C ASN A 140 -10.58 -5.27 15.78
N PRO A 141 -9.54 -4.41 15.68
CA PRO A 141 -9.64 -3.15 14.93
C PRO A 141 -9.88 -3.40 13.44
N VAL A 142 -10.56 -2.45 12.81
CA VAL A 142 -10.57 -2.30 11.35
C VAL A 142 -9.58 -1.22 10.99
N GLY A 143 -8.49 -1.58 10.31
CA GLY A 143 -7.44 -0.63 9.99
C GLY A 143 -6.20 -1.24 9.37
N TRP A 144 -5.04 -0.63 9.65
CA TRP A 144 -3.76 -1.13 9.17
C TRP A 144 -2.67 -1.00 10.22
N LEU A 145 -1.54 -1.68 9.99
CA LEU A 145 -0.37 -1.57 10.85
C LEU A 145 0.49 -0.34 10.51
N ARG A 146 1.18 0.13 11.55
CA ARG A 146 2.41 0.91 11.43
C ARG A 146 3.57 0.09 11.99
N LEU A 147 4.64 0.04 11.21
CA LEU A 147 5.91 -0.57 11.57
C LEU A 147 6.95 0.52 11.77
N ASN A 148 7.73 0.41 12.84
CA ASN A 148 8.94 1.17 13.08
C ASN A 148 10.09 0.18 13.19
N VAL A 149 10.87 0.02 12.12
CA VAL A 149 11.85 -1.06 12.02
C VAL A 149 13.04 -0.67 11.15
N ASP A 150 14.22 -1.03 11.61
CA ASP A 150 15.47 -1.00 10.86
C ASP A 150 15.96 -2.44 10.65
N GLY A 151 16.74 -2.66 9.61
CA GLY A 151 17.31 -3.96 9.30
C GLY A 151 18.01 -3.98 7.96
N PRO A 152 18.62 -5.12 7.59
CA PRO A 152 19.38 -5.22 6.36
C PRO A 152 18.56 -4.84 5.12
N LYS A 153 19.21 -4.18 4.16
CA LYS A 153 18.63 -3.85 2.87
C LYS A 153 18.00 -5.08 2.20
N ASN A 154 16.85 -4.89 1.56
CA ASN A 154 16.05 -5.92 0.90
C ASN A 154 15.41 -6.97 1.82
N THR A 155 15.53 -6.84 3.14
CA THR A 155 14.75 -7.67 4.07
C THR A 155 13.26 -7.38 3.84
N THR A 156 12.46 -8.41 3.59
CA THR A 156 11.01 -8.25 3.37
C THR A 156 10.24 -8.81 4.54
N ILE A 157 9.52 -7.93 5.23
CA ILE A 157 8.60 -8.26 6.30
C ILE A 157 7.24 -8.55 5.66
N ARG A 158 6.70 -9.74 5.91
CA ARG A 158 5.35 -10.14 5.49
C ARG A 158 4.43 -10.15 6.70
N LEU A 159 3.27 -9.52 6.53
CA LEU A 159 2.21 -9.40 7.53
C LEU A 159 0.98 -10.13 7.04
N ARG A 160 0.42 -11.06 7.83
CA ARG A 160 -0.89 -11.67 7.56
C ARG A 160 -1.86 -11.36 8.66
N HIS A 161 -3.06 -10.94 8.31
CA HIS A 161 -4.07 -10.47 9.24
C HIS A 161 -5.21 -11.50 9.38
N ALA A 162 -5.66 -11.76 10.61
CA ALA A 162 -6.85 -12.56 10.86
C ALA A 162 -7.62 -12.06 12.09
N GLU A 163 -8.92 -12.34 12.12
CA GLU A 163 -9.79 -12.00 13.26
C GLU A 163 -9.67 -13.02 14.40
N VAL A 164 -9.41 -14.28 14.07
CA VAL A 164 -9.40 -15.40 15.01
C VAL A 164 -8.24 -16.36 14.76
N LEU A 165 -7.95 -17.18 15.76
CA LEU A 165 -7.07 -18.34 15.64
C LEU A 165 -7.92 -19.63 15.59
N GLU A 166 -7.46 -20.62 14.83
CA GLU A 166 -7.99 -21.98 14.79
C GLU A 166 -6.82 -22.91 15.11
N ASP A 167 -6.96 -23.74 16.15
CA ASP A 167 -5.89 -24.63 16.64
C ASP A 167 -4.54 -23.93 16.92
N GLY A 168 -4.59 -22.69 17.37
CA GLY A 168 -3.40 -21.88 17.67
C GLY A 168 -2.68 -21.32 16.43
N GLU A 169 -3.30 -21.42 15.25
CA GLU A 169 -2.82 -20.86 13.98
C GLU A 169 -3.77 -19.78 13.45
N LEU A 170 -3.31 -18.90 12.55
CA LEU A 170 -4.18 -17.90 11.93
C LEU A 170 -5.30 -18.56 11.11
N ALA A 171 -6.55 -18.24 11.43
CA ALA A 171 -7.70 -18.69 10.66
C ALA A 171 -7.93 -17.74 9.46
N LEU A 172 -7.37 -18.08 8.31
CA LEU A 172 -7.51 -17.26 7.08
C LEU A 172 -8.70 -17.67 6.21
N ARG A 173 -9.22 -18.88 6.39
CA ARG A 173 -10.37 -19.42 5.64
C ARG A 173 -11.63 -18.52 5.67
N PRO A 174 -12.00 -17.88 6.79
CA PRO A 174 -13.14 -16.95 6.83
C PRO A 174 -13.01 -15.73 5.90
N LEU A 175 -11.79 -15.38 5.49
CA LEU A 175 -11.52 -14.23 4.62
C LEU A 175 -11.88 -14.48 3.14
N ARG A 176 -12.31 -15.71 2.79
CA ARG A 176 -12.70 -16.11 1.43
C ARG A 176 -11.58 -15.81 0.43
N LEU A 177 -11.79 -14.85 -0.48
CA LEU A 177 -10.83 -14.47 -1.53
C LEU A 177 -9.85 -13.38 -1.09
N ALA A 178 -10.06 -12.77 0.09
CA ALA A 178 -9.16 -11.73 0.58
C ALA A 178 -7.89 -12.36 1.15
N LYS A 179 -6.74 -12.09 0.50
CA LYS A 179 -5.44 -12.57 0.99
C LYS A 179 -5.05 -11.99 2.36
N ALA A 180 -5.51 -10.78 2.67
CA ALA A 180 -5.20 -10.05 3.91
C ALA A 180 -3.70 -9.97 4.25
N GLU A 181 -2.86 -9.91 3.22
CA GLU A 181 -1.41 -9.77 3.37
C GLU A 181 -0.93 -8.36 3.01
N ASP A 182 0.11 -7.91 3.71
CA ASP A 182 0.92 -6.75 3.36
C ASP A 182 2.41 -7.10 3.45
N TYR A 183 3.23 -6.34 2.72
CA TYR A 183 4.66 -6.57 2.64
C TYR A 183 5.41 -5.25 2.76
N SER A 184 6.50 -5.23 3.51
CA SER A 184 7.41 -4.07 3.62
C SER A 184 8.84 -4.52 3.39
N THR A 185 9.47 -4.02 2.33
CA THR A 185 10.88 -4.25 2.01
C THR A 185 11.72 -3.10 2.55
N LEU A 186 12.70 -3.42 3.41
CA LEU A 186 13.56 -2.45 4.08
C LEU A 186 14.67 -1.91 3.18
N SER A 187 15.02 -0.64 3.37
CA SER A 187 16.06 0.05 2.59
C SER A 187 17.48 -0.24 3.09
N GLY A 188 17.63 -0.60 4.37
CA GLY A 188 18.93 -0.70 5.05
C GLY A 188 19.57 0.63 5.41
N ASN A 189 18.80 1.73 5.31
CA ASN A 189 19.29 3.09 5.55
C ASN A 189 18.73 3.67 6.86
N GLY A 190 18.66 2.86 7.91
CA GLY A 190 18.13 3.26 9.21
C GLY A 190 16.64 2.98 9.38
N LEU A 191 16.09 3.50 10.49
CA LEU A 191 14.71 3.28 10.91
C LEU A 191 13.70 3.73 9.86
N ILE A 192 12.83 2.82 9.45
CA ILE A 192 11.67 3.12 8.61
C ILE A 192 10.43 3.20 9.49
N GLU A 193 9.71 4.32 9.40
CA GLU A 193 8.34 4.44 9.87
C GLU A 193 7.38 4.24 8.69
N TRP A 194 6.78 3.06 8.61
CA TRP A 194 5.85 2.73 7.53
C TRP A 194 4.45 2.50 8.05
N ASP A 195 3.45 3.07 7.39
CA ASP A 195 2.05 2.68 7.52
C ASP A 195 1.48 2.32 6.16
N HIS A 196 0.56 1.34 6.15
CA HIS A 196 -0.19 1.05 4.94
C HIS A 196 -1.11 2.25 4.59
N LYS A 197 -1.35 2.51 3.30
CA LYS A 197 -2.11 3.70 2.85
C LYS A 197 -3.36 3.42 2.03
N PHE A 198 -3.48 2.23 1.43
CA PHE A 198 -4.48 1.95 0.38
C PHE A 198 -5.32 0.70 0.61
N LYS A 199 -5.10 0.00 1.72
CA LYS A 199 -5.76 -1.24 2.12
C LYS A 199 -5.90 -1.26 3.63
N PHE A 200 -7.02 -1.77 4.11
CA PHE A 200 -7.25 -2.00 5.53
C PHE A 200 -7.81 -3.42 5.70
N HIS A 201 -7.70 -3.93 6.92
CA HIS A 201 -8.15 -5.26 7.29
C HIS A 201 -8.92 -5.17 8.62
N GLY A 202 -9.91 -6.04 8.81
CA GLY A 202 -10.40 -6.38 10.15
C GLY A 202 -9.50 -7.46 10.72
N PHE A 203 -8.86 -7.21 11.86
CA PHE A 203 -7.95 -8.19 12.45
C PHE A 203 -7.77 -7.99 13.94
N ARG A 204 -7.55 -9.10 14.66
CA ARG A 204 -7.03 -9.09 16.03
C ARG A 204 -5.60 -9.64 16.08
N TYR A 205 -5.31 -10.59 15.19
CA TYR A 205 -4.04 -11.29 15.14
C TYR A 205 -3.29 -10.93 13.87
N VAL A 206 -1.98 -10.74 14.01
CA VAL A 206 -1.07 -10.57 12.89
C VAL A 206 0.06 -11.57 12.99
N GLU A 207 0.27 -12.37 11.95
CA GLU A 207 1.50 -13.14 11.78
C GLU A 207 2.55 -12.28 11.10
N ILE A 208 3.75 -12.28 11.68
CA ILE A 208 4.91 -11.56 11.15
C ILE A 208 5.97 -12.57 10.72
N VAL A 209 6.40 -12.47 9.47
CA VAL A 209 7.51 -13.26 8.91
C VAL A 209 8.56 -12.32 8.34
N GLY A 210 9.84 -12.65 8.52
CA GLY A 210 10.95 -11.84 7.99
C GLY A 210 11.30 -10.62 8.85
N TRP A 211 10.88 -10.58 10.11
CA TRP A 211 11.31 -9.53 11.05
C TRP A 211 12.84 -9.60 11.28
N PRO A 212 13.59 -8.48 11.18
CA PRO A 212 15.03 -8.49 11.41
C PRO A 212 15.39 -8.95 12.83
N LYS A 213 16.34 -9.87 12.97
CA LYS A 213 16.69 -10.48 14.27
C LYS A 213 17.21 -9.48 15.31
N GLU A 214 17.95 -8.48 14.86
CA GLU A 214 18.53 -7.45 15.72
C GLU A 214 17.54 -6.32 16.07
N ALA A 215 16.37 -6.29 15.42
CA ALA A 215 15.37 -5.25 15.66
C ALA A 215 14.40 -5.67 16.77
N PRO A 216 14.11 -4.81 17.76
CA PRO A 216 13.15 -5.12 18.80
C PRO A 216 11.76 -5.34 18.21
N LEU A 217 11.09 -6.43 18.61
CA LEU A 217 9.70 -6.69 18.28
C LEU A 217 8.84 -6.44 19.51
N ASP A 218 8.29 -5.23 19.61
CA ASP A 218 7.53 -4.75 20.76
C ASP A 218 6.45 -3.72 20.34
N ALA A 219 5.78 -3.13 21.33
CA ALA A 219 4.71 -2.16 21.09
C ALA A 219 5.18 -0.82 20.50
N ASN A 220 6.49 -0.54 20.46
CA ASN A 220 7.06 0.63 19.80
C ASN A 220 7.38 0.35 18.33
N SER A 221 7.69 -0.91 18.00
CA SER A 221 8.00 -1.32 16.63
C SER A 221 6.80 -1.80 15.81
N VAL A 222 5.73 -2.26 16.46
CA VAL A 222 4.48 -2.64 15.78
C VAL A 222 3.26 -2.11 16.53
N LYS A 223 2.39 -1.41 15.79
CA LYS A 223 1.10 -0.90 16.27
C LYS A 223 0.05 -0.89 15.17
N ALA A 224 -1.22 -0.77 15.53
CA ALA A 224 -2.32 -0.64 14.57
C ALA A 224 -2.94 0.76 14.65
N PHE A 225 -3.45 1.26 13.53
CA PHE A 225 -4.32 2.43 13.50
C PHE A 225 -5.75 2.01 13.21
N LEU A 226 -6.67 2.33 14.11
CA LEU A 226 -8.11 2.15 13.88
C LEU A 226 -8.58 3.19 12.86
N LEU A 227 -9.30 2.73 11.84
CA LEU A 227 -9.89 3.57 10.80
C LEU A 227 -11.39 3.59 10.92
N ARG A 228 -11.97 4.78 10.91
CA ARG A 228 -13.42 4.99 10.78
C ARG A 228 -13.73 6.37 10.23
N ALA A 229 -14.94 6.54 9.73
CA ALA A 229 -15.53 7.86 9.55
C ALA A 229 -15.73 8.51 10.93
N ASN A 230 -15.27 9.76 11.10
CA ASN A 230 -15.55 10.53 12.32
C ASN A 230 -17.04 10.85 12.38
N ARG A 231 -17.69 10.50 13.50
CA ARG A 231 -19.05 10.94 13.82
C ARG A 231 -19.04 12.37 14.29
#